data_AF-A0A4V1BZP0-F1
#
_entry.id   AF-A0A4V1BZP0-F1
#
_cell.length_a   1.000
_cell.length_b   1.000
_cell.length_c   1.000
_cell.angle_alpha   90.00
_cell.angle_beta   90.00
_cell.angle_gamma   90.00
#
_symmetry.space_group_name_H-M   'P 1'
#
loop_
_entity.id
_entity.type
_entity.pdbx_description
1 polymer ?
#
loop_
_entity_poly.entity_id
_entity_poly.type
_entity_poly.pdbx_seq_one_letter_code
_entity_poly.pdbx_strand_id
1 'polypeptide(L)'
;MNFDHLKRQFPDYDVSTLPEIPAGFGDTSWRNDACPSFTDEARGLQIFIDYAEAADREPNAVRYSLRELDGQLENIIDTNDWAEMLECISKYDKLELPLSTKTRDQEVADFLSQYRAINTGRMPPSDQLADMRSAFDADAQPMNVVTGDRYDLERDQVIHRPRMKP
;
A
#
# COMPACT_ATOMS: atom_id res chain seq x y z
N MET A 1 -9.65 -0.18 22.36
CA MET A 1 -8.40 -0.82 21.91
C MET A 1 -7.64 -1.34 23.12
N ASN A 2 -6.95 -2.48 23.04
CA ASN A 2 -6.06 -2.95 24.10
C ASN A 2 -4.63 -2.48 23.80
N PHE A 3 -3.95 -1.85 24.77
CA PHE A 3 -2.58 -1.32 24.63
C PHE A 3 -1.53 -2.13 25.40
N ASP A 4 -1.85 -3.35 25.83
CA ASP A 4 -0.90 -4.23 26.55
C ASP A 4 0.36 -4.55 25.73
N HIS A 5 0.25 -4.67 24.40
CA HIS A 5 1.40 -4.93 23.53
C HIS A 5 2.30 -3.70 23.43
N LEU A 6 1.75 -2.53 23.10
CA LEU A 6 2.46 -1.24 23.11
C LEU A 6 3.21 -1.04 24.43
N LYS A 7 2.55 -1.22 25.58
CA LYS A 7 3.19 -1.06 26.91
C LYS A 7 4.36 -2.02 27.14
N ARG A 8 4.37 -3.20 26.51
CA ARG A 8 5.50 -4.13 26.59
C ARG A 8 6.67 -3.71 25.70
N GLN A 9 6.40 -3.05 24.58
CA GLN A 9 7.45 -2.61 23.64
C GLN A 9 8.02 -1.25 24.05
N PHE A 10 7.17 -0.35 24.57
CA PHE A 10 7.50 0.99 25.01
C PHE A 10 6.96 1.24 26.43
N PRO A 11 7.65 0.74 27.47
CA PRO A 11 7.17 0.86 28.86
C PRO A 11 7.09 2.29 29.37
N ASP A 12 7.94 3.17 28.86
CA ASP A 12 8.02 4.58 29.25
C ASP A 12 7.07 5.49 28.45
N TYR A 13 6.38 4.94 27.45
CA TYR A 13 5.45 5.71 26.62
C TYR A 13 4.12 5.92 27.36
N ASP A 14 3.72 7.19 27.52
CA ASP A 14 2.45 7.55 28.14
C ASP A 14 1.27 7.32 27.19
N VAL A 15 0.63 6.17 27.33
CA VAL A 15 -0.56 5.79 26.55
C VAL A 15 -1.74 6.73 26.71
N SER A 16 -1.80 7.53 27.79
CA SER A 16 -2.89 8.49 27.98
C SER A 16 -2.81 9.67 27.01
N THR A 17 -1.64 9.87 26.40
CA THR A 17 -1.42 10.91 25.39
C THR A 17 -1.83 10.48 23.99
N LEU A 18 -2.14 9.20 23.77
CA LEU A 18 -2.57 8.70 22.46
C LEU A 18 -3.88 9.35 22.03
N PRO A 19 -3.99 9.78 20.77
CA PRO A 19 -5.27 10.16 20.21
C PRO A 19 -6.19 8.92 20.04
N GLU A 20 -7.46 9.16 19.76
CA GLU A 20 -8.38 8.08 19.38
C GLU A 20 -7.93 7.45 18.06
N ILE A 21 -7.40 6.22 18.13
CA ILE A 21 -6.90 5.48 16.99
C ILE A 21 -8.09 5.07 16.09
N PRO A 22 -8.06 5.37 14.77
CA PRO A 22 -9.17 5.07 13.87
C PRO A 22 -9.46 3.57 13.78
N ALA A 23 -10.72 3.22 13.51
CA ALA A 23 -11.09 1.83 13.28
C ALA A 23 -10.35 1.23 12.06
N GLY A 24 -9.91 -0.02 12.19
CA GLY A 24 -9.09 -0.73 11.20
C GLY A 24 -7.62 -0.81 11.58
N PHE A 25 -7.12 0.14 12.37
CA PHE A 25 -5.75 0.13 12.85
C PHE A 25 -5.59 -0.81 14.06
N GLY A 26 -4.61 -1.72 13.97
CA GLY A 26 -4.15 -2.60 15.05
C GLY A 26 -2.77 -2.19 15.55
N ASP A 27 -2.46 -2.46 16.81
CA ASP A 27 -1.15 -2.18 17.40
C ASP A 27 -0.07 -3.10 16.80
N THR A 28 0.93 -2.51 16.17
CA THR A 28 2.07 -3.17 15.54
C THR A 28 3.41 -2.67 16.09
N SER A 29 3.37 -2.06 17.27
CA SER A 29 4.54 -1.49 17.93
C SER A 29 5.70 -2.48 17.99
N TRP A 30 6.91 -2.02 17.70
CA TRP A 30 8.13 -2.80 17.77
C TRP A 30 9.20 -2.03 18.53
N ARG A 31 9.78 -2.63 19.58
CA ARG A 31 10.73 -1.96 20.49
C ARG A 31 11.98 -1.34 19.84
N ASN A 32 12.30 -1.71 18.60
CA ASN A 32 13.47 -1.21 17.89
C ASN A 32 13.14 0.05 17.05
N ASP A 33 11.85 0.37 16.89
CA ASP A 33 11.42 1.63 16.31
C ASP A 33 11.58 2.76 17.34
N ALA A 34 11.67 3.99 16.86
CA ALA A 34 11.75 5.17 17.73
C ALA A 34 10.48 5.38 18.58
N CYS A 35 9.32 4.95 18.06
CA CYS A 35 8.03 5.17 18.69
C CYS A 35 7.01 4.06 18.35
N PRO A 36 5.88 3.99 19.08
CA PRO A 36 4.78 3.10 18.76
C PRO A 36 4.21 3.26 17.35
N SER A 37 3.70 2.16 16.80
CA SER A 37 3.08 2.15 15.47
C SER A 37 1.79 1.33 15.43
N PHE A 38 0.90 1.71 14.53
CA PHE A 38 -0.38 1.06 14.30
C PHE A 38 -0.58 0.83 12.82
N THR A 39 -1.03 -0.35 12.43
CA THR A 39 -1.21 -0.74 11.04
C THR A 39 -2.66 -1.02 10.72
N ASP A 40 -3.10 -0.54 9.57
CA ASP A 40 -4.31 -1.00 8.89
C ASP A 40 -3.89 -1.79 7.65
N GLU A 41 -3.98 -3.13 7.75
CA GLU A 41 -3.62 -4.03 6.66
C GLU A 41 -4.59 -3.92 5.47
N ALA A 42 -5.87 -3.60 5.70
CA ALA A 42 -6.87 -3.51 4.65
C ALA A 42 -6.62 -2.30 3.75
N ARG A 43 -6.15 -1.19 4.34
CA ARG A 43 -5.76 0.03 3.61
C ARG A 43 -4.28 0.05 3.21
N GLY A 44 -3.48 -0.90 3.69
CA GLY A 44 -2.03 -0.92 3.50
C GLY A 44 -1.33 0.29 4.12
N LEU A 45 -1.78 0.74 5.29
CA LEU A 45 -1.29 1.94 5.97
C LEU A 45 -0.64 1.63 7.31
N GLN A 46 0.35 2.42 7.69
CA GLN A 46 0.95 2.40 9.03
C GLN A 46 1.10 3.82 9.58
N ILE A 47 0.64 4.04 10.81
CA ILE A 47 0.78 5.29 11.55
C ILE A 47 1.85 5.08 12.62
N PHE A 48 2.83 5.97 12.66
CA PHE A 48 3.77 6.12 13.78
C PHE A 48 3.32 7.30 14.64
N ILE A 49 3.23 7.08 15.95
CA ILE A 49 2.83 8.11 16.92
C ILE A 49 3.95 8.29 17.91
N ASP A 50 4.73 9.36 17.71
CA ASP A 50 5.83 9.74 18.57
C ASP A 50 5.36 10.38 19.88
N TYR A 51 6.28 10.56 20.82
CA TYR A 51 6.01 11.11 22.15
C TYR A 51 5.30 12.46 22.06
N ALA A 52 4.40 12.73 23.02
CA ALA A 52 3.65 13.98 23.04
C ALA A 52 4.57 15.20 23.14
N GLU A 53 5.61 15.10 23.96
CA GLU A 53 6.62 16.13 24.16
C GLU A 53 7.72 16.04 23.10
N ALA A 54 8.01 17.18 22.44
CA ALA A 54 9.02 17.22 21.38
C ALA A 54 10.44 16.92 21.85
N ALA A 55 10.72 17.06 23.15
CA ALA A 55 12.03 16.79 23.75
C ALA A 55 12.36 15.29 23.84
N ASP A 56 11.33 14.43 23.81
CA ASP A 56 11.46 12.98 23.93
C ASP A 56 11.52 12.28 22.56
N ARG A 57 11.32 13.05 21.47
CA ARG A 57 11.34 12.55 20.09
C ARG A 57 12.74 12.55 19.50
N GLU A 58 12.91 11.87 18.37
CA GLU A 58 14.12 12.06 17.56
C GLU A 58 14.27 13.52 17.07
N PRO A 59 15.50 14.03 16.88
CA PRO A 59 15.71 15.39 16.43
C PRO A 59 15.01 15.70 15.10
N ASN A 60 14.22 16.78 15.09
CA ASN A 60 13.37 17.23 13.96
C ASN A 60 12.20 16.28 13.61
N ALA A 61 11.88 15.31 14.47
CA ALA A 61 10.71 14.47 14.27
C ALA A 61 9.41 15.22 14.57
N VAL A 62 8.40 14.95 13.75
CA VAL A 62 7.01 15.34 14.01
C VAL A 62 6.35 14.29 14.90
N ARG A 63 5.18 14.63 15.45
CA ARG A 63 4.46 13.69 16.31
C ARG A 63 3.82 12.53 15.55
N TYR A 64 3.31 12.79 14.35
CA TYR A 64 2.52 11.83 13.60
C TYR A 64 3.09 11.64 12.20
N SER A 65 3.36 10.40 11.83
CA SER A 65 3.83 10.03 10.49
C SER A 65 2.96 8.92 9.93
N LEU A 66 2.50 9.07 8.69
CA LEU A 66 1.75 8.05 7.95
C LEU A 66 2.61 7.50 6.82
N ARG A 67 2.60 6.17 6.65
CA ARG A 67 3.33 5.47 5.59
C ARG A 67 2.45 4.42 4.93
N GLU A 68 2.75 4.11 3.68
CA GLU A 68 2.26 2.90 3.03
C GLU A 68 3.06 1.69 3.54
N LEU A 69 2.38 0.56 3.79
CA LEU A 69 2.99 -0.63 4.37
C LEU A 69 4.05 -1.28 3.46
N ASP A 70 3.81 -1.23 2.15
CA ASP A 70 4.75 -1.71 1.11
C ASP A 70 5.57 -0.56 0.49
N GLY A 71 5.32 0.68 0.92
CA GLY A 71 6.01 1.87 0.44
C GLY A 71 7.47 1.87 0.89
N GLN A 72 8.39 1.89 -0.06
CA GLN A 72 9.78 1.62 0.26
C GLN A 72 10.46 2.75 1.06
N LEU A 73 10.07 4.03 0.94
CA LEU A 73 10.95 5.11 1.46
C LEU A 73 10.30 6.44 1.88
N GLU A 74 9.05 6.76 1.54
CA GLU A 74 8.49 8.11 1.81
C GLU A 74 7.24 8.09 2.68
N ASN A 75 7.18 9.02 3.62
CA ASN A 75 5.99 9.28 4.43
C ASN A 75 4.94 9.94 3.53
N ILE A 76 3.69 9.46 3.61
CA ILE A 76 2.55 10.09 2.95
C ILE A 76 2.34 11.50 3.54
N ILE A 77 2.45 11.61 4.87
CA ILE A 77 2.36 12.86 5.61
C ILE A 77 3.16 12.75 6.91
N ASP A 78 3.83 13.85 7.24
CA ASP A 78 4.45 14.12 8.53
C ASP A 78 3.82 15.40 9.10
N THR A 79 3.16 15.30 10.26
CA THR A 79 2.46 16.44 10.87
C THR A 79 2.46 16.37 12.39
N ASN A 80 2.25 17.52 13.03
CA ASN A 80 1.95 17.61 14.46
C ASN A 80 0.43 17.77 14.72
N ASP A 81 -0.39 17.83 13.67
CA ASP A 81 -1.84 17.98 13.75
C ASP A 81 -2.54 16.64 13.48
N TRP A 82 -3.26 16.15 14.49
CA TRP A 82 -4.02 14.91 14.36
C TRP A 82 -5.21 15.03 13.40
N ALA A 83 -5.80 16.22 13.26
CA ALA A 83 -6.90 16.43 12.31
C ALA A 83 -6.43 16.31 10.86
N GLU A 84 -5.24 16.84 10.54
CA GLU A 84 -4.61 16.67 9.21
C GLU A 84 -4.31 15.20 8.92
N MET A 85 -3.83 14.45 9.93
CA MET A 85 -3.61 13.01 9.84
C MET A 85 -4.91 12.26 9.49
N LEU A 86 -6.00 12.54 10.20
CA LEU A 86 -7.31 11.94 9.92
C LEU A 86 -7.85 12.31 8.54
N GLU A 87 -7.67 13.57 8.10
CA GLU A 87 -8.06 13.98 6.76
C GLU A 87 -7.28 13.20 5.69
N CYS A 88 -5.98 12.99 5.91
CA CYS A 88 -5.14 12.18 5.04
C CYS A 88 -5.64 10.73 4.97
N ILE A 89 -5.86 10.07 6.11
CA ILE A 89 -6.38 8.69 6.18
C ILE A 89 -7.73 8.57 5.44
N SER A 90 -8.61 9.56 5.57
CA SER A 90 -9.93 9.55 4.91
C SER A 90 -9.86 9.60 3.38
N LYS A 91 -8.74 10.04 2.79
CA LYS A 91 -8.53 10.01 1.34
C LYS A 91 -8.28 8.57 0.87
N TYR A 92 -7.63 7.75 1.69
CA TYR A 92 -7.39 6.32 1.45
C TYR A 92 -8.62 5.45 1.69
N ASP A 93 -9.65 5.94 2.39
CA ASP A 93 -10.97 5.30 2.45
C ASP A 93 -11.73 5.38 1.11
N LYS A 94 -11.41 6.37 0.27
CA LYS A 94 -12.17 6.71 -0.94
C LYS A 94 -11.50 6.28 -2.23
N LEU A 95 -10.21 5.96 -2.17
CA LEU A 95 -9.57 5.25 -3.26
C LEU A 95 -9.81 3.76 -3.01
N GLU A 96 -10.56 3.10 -3.90
CA GLU A 96 -10.34 1.67 -4.14
C GLU A 96 -8.91 1.53 -4.67
N LEU A 97 -7.93 1.62 -3.77
CA LEU A 97 -6.54 1.39 -4.10
C LEU A 97 -6.47 -0.09 -4.47
N PRO A 98 -6.04 -0.42 -5.69
CA PRO A 98 -5.85 -1.80 -6.05
C PRO A 98 -4.88 -2.41 -5.05
N LEU A 99 -5.34 -3.49 -4.43
CA LEU A 99 -4.61 -4.33 -3.49
C LEU A 99 -3.12 -4.42 -3.85
N SER A 100 -2.27 -4.31 -2.82
CA SER A 100 -0.82 -4.53 -2.90
C SER A 100 -0.47 -5.63 -3.90
N THR A 101 0.57 -5.43 -4.70
CA THR A 101 1.00 -6.33 -5.77
C THR A 101 1.09 -7.78 -5.31
N LYS A 102 1.47 -8.02 -4.04
CA LYS A 102 1.51 -9.36 -3.42
C LYS A 102 0.13 -9.99 -3.26
N THR A 103 -0.88 -9.21 -2.90
CA THR A 103 -2.26 -9.67 -2.74
C THR A 103 -2.91 -9.93 -4.10
N ARG A 104 -2.62 -9.10 -5.11
CA ARG A 104 -3.01 -9.37 -6.51
C ARG A 104 -2.40 -10.67 -7.03
N ASP A 105 -1.11 -10.91 -6.79
CA ASP A 105 -0.45 -12.15 -7.20
C ASP A 105 -1.07 -13.38 -6.52
N GLN A 106 -1.47 -13.25 -5.24
CA GLN A 106 -2.13 -14.31 -4.51
C GLN A 106 -3.56 -14.57 -5.03
N GLU A 107 -4.33 -13.53 -5.33
CA GLU A 107 -5.67 -13.67 -5.93
C GLU A 107 -5.62 -14.31 -7.32
N VAL A 108 -4.64 -13.92 -8.15
CA VAL A 108 -4.40 -14.55 -9.45
C VAL A 108 -3.99 -16.02 -9.28
N ALA A 109 -3.13 -16.33 -8.32
CA ALA A 109 -2.73 -17.71 -8.02
C ALA A 109 -3.91 -18.57 -7.55
N ASP A 110 -4.73 -18.05 -6.65
CA ASP A 110 -5.90 -18.73 -6.10
C ASP A 110 -6.96 -18.97 -7.18
N PHE A 111 -7.20 -17.97 -8.04
CA PHE A 111 -8.09 -18.11 -9.18
C PHE A 111 -7.60 -19.16 -10.17
N LEU A 112 -6.30 -19.16 -10.51
CA LEU A 112 -5.71 -20.16 -11.40
C LEU A 112 -5.77 -21.57 -10.79
N SER A 113 -5.64 -21.69 -9.47
CA SER A 113 -5.80 -22.96 -8.75
C SER A 113 -7.23 -23.48 -8.85
N GLN A 114 -8.24 -22.63 -8.63
CA GLN A 114 -9.65 -22.98 -8.78
C GLN A 114 -9.99 -23.36 -10.23
N TYR A 115 -9.47 -22.62 -11.21
CA TYR A 115 -9.65 -22.95 -12.63
C TYR A 115 -9.04 -24.32 -12.97
N ARG A 116 -7.85 -24.65 -12.45
CA ARG A 116 -7.23 -25.97 -12.63
C ARG A 116 -8.06 -27.08 -11.97
N ALA A 117 -8.62 -26.83 -10.80
CA ALA A 117 -9.46 -27.79 -10.09
C ALA A 117 -10.75 -28.11 -10.87
N ILE A 118 -11.37 -27.10 -11.49
CA ILE A 118 -12.60 -27.25 -12.28
C ILE A 118 -12.32 -27.89 -13.65
N ASN A 119 -11.20 -27.56 -14.29
CA ASN A 119 -10.87 -27.99 -15.66
C ASN A 119 -9.93 -29.20 -15.72
N THR A 120 -9.93 -30.07 -14.71
CA THR A 120 -9.11 -31.31 -14.66
C THR A 120 -7.62 -31.06 -14.98
N GLY A 121 -7.05 -29.98 -14.46
CA GLY A 121 -5.62 -29.65 -14.61
C GLY A 121 -5.21 -29.04 -15.95
N ARG A 122 -6.15 -28.70 -16.85
CA ARG A 122 -5.80 -27.95 -18.08
C ARG A 122 -5.56 -26.47 -17.75
N MET A 123 -4.39 -25.96 -18.14
CA MET A 123 -4.14 -24.52 -18.15
C MET A 123 -5.04 -23.85 -19.20
N PRO A 124 -5.50 -22.61 -18.96
CA PRO A 124 -6.14 -21.84 -20.01
C PRO A 124 -5.15 -21.63 -21.17
N PRO A 125 -5.64 -21.53 -22.42
CA PRO A 125 -4.82 -21.14 -23.57
C PRO A 125 -4.10 -19.80 -23.30
N SER A 126 -2.92 -19.60 -23.92
CA SER A 126 -2.11 -18.38 -23.77
C SER A 126 -2.89 -17.09 -23.97
N ASP A 127 -3.85 -17.12 -24.90
CA ASP A 127 -4.61 -15.96 -25.34
C ASP A 127 -5.67 -15.60 -24.29
N GLN A 128 -6.28 -16.61 -23.65
CA GLN A 128 -7.15 -16.40 -22.50
C GLN A 128 -6.37 -15.97 -21.26
N LEU A 129 -5.15 -16.48 -21.05
CA LEU A 129 -4.28 -16.01 -19.96
C LEU A 129 -3.90 -14.52 -20.13
N ALA A 130 -3.66 -14.07 -21.36
CA ALA A 130 -3.35 -12.67 -21.68
C ALA A 130 -4.57 -11.77 -21.48
N ASP A 131 -5.75 -12.18 -21.97
CA ASP A 131 -7.00 -11.45 -21.77
C ASP A 131 -7.39 -11.38 -20.29
N MET A 132 -7.15 -12.46 -19.54
CA MET A 132 -7.41 -12.51 -18.10
C MET A 132 -6.46 -11.61 -17.32
N ARG A 133 -5.15 -11.61 -17.63
CA ARG A 133 -4.19 -10.67 -17.04
C ARG A 133 -4.58 -9.22 -17.35
N SER A 134 -4.94 -8.93 -18.60
CA SER A 134 -5.41 -7.62 -19.06
C SER A 134 -6.66 -7.13 -18.31
N ALA A 135 -7.57 -8.05 -17.94
CA ALA A 135 -8.76 -7.71 -17.13
C ALA A 135 -8.42 -7.29 -15.68
N PHE A 136 -7.25 -7.65 -15.16
CA PHE A 136 -6.75 -7.24 -13.83
C PHE A 136 -5.73 -6.09 -13.87
N ASP A 137 -5.20 -5.74 -15.06
CA ASP A 137 -4.06 -4.83 -15.29
C ASP A 137 -4.43 -3.52 -16.03
N ALA A 138 -5.61 -2.94 -15.81
CA ALA A 138 -6.03 -1.74 -16.56
C ALA A 138 -5.08 -0.51 -16.49
N ASP A 139 -3.99 -0.54 -15.72
CA ASP A 139 -2.91 0.46 -15.81
C ASP A 139 -1.46 -0.10 -15.69
N ALA A 140 -1.24 -1.42 -15.74
CA ALA A 140 0.12 -1.97 -15.65
C ALA A 140 0.73 -2.16 -17.05
N GLN A 141 1.68 -1.30 -17.41
CA GLN A 141 2.55 -1.52 -18.58
C GLN A 141 3.23 -2.90 -18.48
N PRO A 142 3.25 -3.72 -19.55
CA PRO A 142 3.82 -5.06 -19.48
C PRO A 142 5.34 -4.97 -19.33
N MET A 143 5.86 -5.40 -18.17
CA MET A 143 7.26 -5.78 -18.00
C MET A 143 7.53 -7.01 -18.87
N ASN A 144 8.28 -6.84 -19.95
CA ASN A 144 8.73 -7.92 -20.80
C ASN A 144 9.89 -8.66 -20.09
N VAL A 145 9.63 -9.85 -19.55
CA VAL A 145 10.58 -10.60 -18.70
C VAL A 145 11.70 -11.28 -19.50
N VAL A 146 11.97 -10.86 -20.74
CA VAL A 146 13.03 -11.44 -21.57
C VAL A 146 13.78 -10.33 -22.31
N THR A 147 14.55 -9.55 -21.53
CA THR A 147 15.87 -8.94 -21.82
C THR A 147 16.01 -7.75 -20.89
N GLY A 148 16.99 -7.78 -19.98
CA GLY A 148 17.20 -6.75 -18.96
C GLY A 148 17.80 -5.45 -19.49
N ASP A 149 17.13 -4.78 -20.43
CA ASP A 149 17.48 -3.44 -20.89
C ASP A 149 16.28 -2.48 -20.75
N ARG A 150 16.54 -1.30 -20.19
CA ARG A 150 15.57 -0.21 -20.03
C ARG A 150 15.18 0.33 -21.40
N TYR A 151 13.88 0.47 -21.67
CA TYR A 151 13.40 1.28 -22.79
C TYR A 151 13.08 2.70 -22.35
N ASP A 152 13.73 3.66 -23.01
CA ASP A 152 13.49 5.10 -22.95
C ASP A 152 12.05 5.43 -23.39
N LEU A 153 11.37 6.22 -22.57
CA LEU A 153 10.09 6.84 -22.87
C LEU A 153 10.31 8.10 -23.72
N GLU A 154 10.57 7.94 -25.02
CA GLU A 154 10.29 9.02 -25.98
C GLU A 154 9.15 8.63 -26.93
N ARG A 155 8.06 9.36 -26.71
CA ARG A 155 6.77 9.34 -27.40
C ARG A 155 6.89 9.66 -28.88
N ASP A 156 6.16 8.88 -29.67
CA ASP A 156 5.15 9.30 -30.64
C ASP A 156 5.17 10.75 -31.13
N GLN A 157 5.36 10.90 -32.44
CA GLN A 157 4.46 11.78 -33.20
C GLN A 157 4.08 11.12 -34.53
N VAL A 158 2.91 10.50 -34.59
CA VAL A 158 2.14 10.46 -35.84
C VAL A 158 0.71 10.89 -35.56
N ILE A 159 0.42 12.12 -36.00
CA ILE A 159 -0.87 12.79 -36.01
C ILE A 159 -1.87 11.95 -36.81
N HIS A 160 -3.07 11.79 -36.26
CA HIS A 160 -4.19 11.12 -36.90
C HIS A 160 -4.94 12.00 -37.92
N ARG A 161 -5.47 11.33 -38.98
CA ARG A 161 -6.73 11.56 -39.76
C ARG A 161 -6.51 11.73 -41.28
N PRO A 162 -7.53 11.52 -42.15
CA PRO A 162 -8.55 10.45 -42.23
C PRO A 162 -8.63 9.81 -43.64
N ARG A 163 -9.44 8.75 -43.81
CA ARG A 163 -9.65 7.99 -45.06
C ARG A 163 -10.30 8.80 -46.20
N MET A 164 -9.92 8.51 -47.45
CA MET A 164 -10.83 8.55 -48.61
C MET A 164 -10.68 7.30 -49.52
N LYS A 165 -11.78 7.00 -50.19
CA LYS A 165 -12.20 5.77 -50.92
C LYS A 165 -11.38 5.47 -52.21
N PRO A 166 -11.56 4.28 -52.83
CA PRO A 166 -10.51 3.54 -53.53
C PRO A 166 -10.01 4.17 -54.83
#